data_AF-W2PNG0-F1
#
_entry.id   AF-W2PNG0-F1
#
_cell.length_a   1.000
_cell.length_b   1.000
_cell.length_c   1.000
_cell.angle_alpha   90.00
_cell.angle_beta   90.00
_cell.angle_gamma   90.00
#
_symmetry.space_group_name_H-M   'P 1'
#
loop_
_entity.id
_entity.type
_entity.pdbx_description
1 polymer ?
#
loop_
_entity_poly.entity_id
_entity_poly.type
_entity_poly.pdbx_seq_one_letter_code
_entity_poly.pdbx_strand_id
1 'polypeptide(L)'
;MPKPKRGNVRVTKKQLRQTKLATGPARIAVHKYPSGLTVNLEQLLTWARNTPNLKFVLEMLDKYPVQFEDAYLRGRSIDCQWEAMKSTDYMHTFVIPVDLTRSLQAAIKTARKEQHAPDELDARLKKQGVVLDLVATVDPKLWKMRSKFVGALTGFHAVKTKINMWFEDRKWLEQDWRKISSDSSGERSYSQVYIQQITDGFRDAVWKGDYQFRKHCGWTLSRLAK
;
A
#
# COMPACT_ATOMS: atom_id res chain seq x y z
N MET A 1 -48.66 -34.11 -54.09
CA MET A 1 -47.73 -34.09 -52.94
C MET A 1 -47.51 -32.64 -52.48
N PRO A 2 -48.16 -32.17 -51.40
CA PRO A 2 -47.99 -30.80 -50.92
C PRO A 2 -46.71 -30.65 -50.07
N LYS A 3 -45.95 -29.59 -50.34
CA LYS A 3 -44.73 -29.21 -49.59
C LYS A 3 -45.10 -28.58 -48.23
N PRO A 4 -44.30 -28.80 -47.18
CA PRO A 4 -44.66 -28.48 -45.80
C PRO A 4 -44.54 -26.99 -45.45
N LYS A 5 -45.38 -26.56 -44.51
CA LYS A 5 -45.55 -25.18 -44.01
C LYS A 5 -44.33 -24.69 -43.22
N ARG A 6 -43.95 -23.42 -43.45
CA ARG A 6 -42.95 -22.64 -42.67
C ARG A 6 -43.36 -22.56 -41.19
N GLY A 7 -42.56 -23.17 -40.32
CA GLY A 7 -42.57 -22.91 -38.87
C GLY A 7 -41.45 -21.92 -38.52
N ASN A 8 -41.80 -20.71 -38.08
CA ASN A 8 -40.86 -19.76 -37.53
C ASN A 8 -40.36 -20.25 -36.16
N VAL A 9 -39.10 -20.68 -36.09
CA VAL A 9 -38.43 -20.96 -34.81
C VAL A 9 -38.18 -19.62 -34.13
N ARG A 10 -39.03 -19.29 -33.15
CA ARG A 10 -38.84 -18.13 -32.28
C ARG A 10 -37.70 -18.46 -31.31
N VAL A 11 -36.52 -17.91 -31.54
CA VAL A 11 -35.39 -17.96 -30.58
C VAL A 11 -35.84 -17.27 -29.30
N THR A 12 -36.19 -18.03 -28.27
CA THR A 12 -36.30 -17.52 -26.91
C THR A 12 -34.91 -17.10 -26.45
N LYS A 13 -34.60 -15.81 -26.60
CA LYS A 13 -33.53 -15.18 -25.82
C LYS A 13 -33.89 -15.39 -24.36
N LYS A 14 -33.15 -16.24 -23.64
CA LYS A 14 -33.18 -16.29 -22.18
C LYS A 14 -32.88 -14.88 -21.71
N GLN A 15 -33.91 -14.12 -21.35
CA GLN A 15 -33.72 -12.89 -20.61
C GLN A 15 -33.04 -13.28 -19.31
N LEU A 16 -31.78 -12.87 -19.18
CA LEU A 16 -31.09 -12.90 -17.90
C LEU A 16 -31.83 -11.89 -17.02
N ARG A 17 -32.85 -12.36 -16.30
CA ARG A 17 -33.45 -11.59 -15.23
C ARG A 17 -32.35 -11.41 -14.20
N GLN A 18 -31.74 -10.24 -14.20
CA GLN A 18 -30.90 -9.80 -13.09
C GLN A 18 -31.80 -9.86 -11.85
N THR A 19 -31.62 -10.89 -11.03
CA THR A 19 -32.24 -10.97 -9.72
C THR A 19 -31.73 -9.77 -8.95
N LYS A 20 -32.62 -8.81 -8.66
CA LYS A 20 -32.35 -7.72 -7.74
C LYS A 20 -31.72 -8.34 -6.50
N LEU A 21 -30.49 -7.93 -6.18
CA LEU A 21 -29.82 -8.29 -4.95
C LEU A 21 -30.80 -7.96 -3.82
N ALA A 22 -31.34 -9.00 -3.20
CA ALA A 22 -32.14 -8.83 -2.00
C ALA A 22 -31.29 -8.00 -1.03
N THR A 23 -31.90 -6.96 -0.46
CA THR A 23 -31.34 -6.18 0.64
C THR A 23 -31.22 -7.11 1.85
N GLY A 24 -30.24 -8.00 1.81
CA GLY A 24 -29.86 -8.84 2.94
C GLY A 24 -29.40 -7.95 4.09
N PRO A 25 -29.38 -8.48 5.33
CA PRO A 25 -28.93 -7.73 6.49
C PRO A 25 -27.59 -7.07 6.17
N ALA A 26 -27.50 -5.77 6.44
CA ALA A 26 -26.26 -5.02 6.24
C ALA A 26 -25.13 -5.82 6.89
N ARG A 27 -24.17 -6.30 6.10
CA ARG A 27 -23.00 -7.00 6.64
C ARG A 27 -22.23 -5.95 7.44
N ILE A 28 -22.39 -5.97 8.77
CA ILE A 28 -21.68 -5.05 9.66
C ILE A 28 -20.32 -5.67 9.93
N ALA A 29 -19.24 -4.94 9.63
CA ALA A 29 -17.90 -5.35 9.99
C ALA A 29 -17.76 -5.26 11.53
N VAL A 30 -17.69 -6.41 12.20
CA VAL A 30 -17.37 -6.48 13.63
C VAL A 30 -15.87 -6.27 13.77
N HIS A 31 -15.48 -5.12 14.32
CA HIS A 31 -14.09 -4.74 14.51
C HIS A 31 -13.74 -4.86 15.99
N LYS A 32 -12.70 -5.63 16.30
CA LYS A 32 -12.09 -5.64 17.64
C LYS A 32 -10.88 -4.74 17.60
N TYR A 33 -10.95 -3.60 18.29
CA TYR A 33 -9.83 -2.68 18.38
C TYR A 33 -8.73 -3.34 19.24
N PRO A 34 -7.47 -3.37 18.79
CA PRO A 34 -6.39 -3.86 19.63
C PRO A 34 -6.20 -2.87 20.80
N SER A 35 -6.65 -3.27 21.99
CA SER A 35 -6.50 -2.51 23.21
C SER A 35 -5.04 -2.56 23.68
N GLY A 36 -4.46 -1.41 24.05
CA GLY A 36 -3.12 -1.32 24.63
C GLY A 36 -2.01 -0.84 23.68
N LEU A 37 -2.31 -0.50 22.42
CA LEU A 37 -1.34 0.22 21.59
C LEU A 37 -1.29 1.70 21.98
N THR A 38 -0.11 2.15 22.40
CA THR A 38 0.18 3.54 22.75
C THR A 38 0.92 4.28 21.63
N VAL A 39 1.53 3.55 20.69
CA VAL A 39 2.36 4.12 19.61
C VAL A 39 1.54 4.23 18.34
N ASN A 40 1.42 5.45 17.81
CA ASN A 40 0.75 5.70 16.54
C ASN A 40 1.65 5.33 15.34
N LEU A 41 1.04 5.24 14.16
CA LEU A 41 1.76 4.83 12.96
C LEU A 41 2.88 5.79 12.55
N GLU A 42 2.71 7.09 12.77
CA GLU A 42 3.73 8.10 12.42
C GLU A 42 5.00 7.96 13.27
N GLN A 43 4.83 7.73 14.57
CA GLN A 43 5.91 7.47 15.51
C GLN A 43 6.63 6.17 15.16
N LEU A 44 5.87 5.10 14.85
CA LEU A 44 6.44 3.83 14.40
C LEU A 44 7.30 4.01 13.15
N LEU A 45 6.84 4.77 12.16
CA LEU A 45 7.60 4.99 10.93
C LEU A 45 8.84 5.84 11.13
N THR A 46 8.76 6.82 12.03
CA THR A 46 9.92 7.64 12.40
C THR A 46 10.98 6.77 13.06
N TRP A 47 10.59 5.92 14.01
CA TRP A 47 11.48 4.93 14.61
C TRP A 47 12.06 3.95 13.57
N ALA A 48 11.23 3.39 12.69
CA ALA A 48 11.64 2.41 11.68
C ALA A 48 12.69 2.97 10.72
N ARG A 49 12.57 4.25 10.33
CA ARG A 49 13.53 4.94 9.45
C ARG A 49 14.88 5.20 10.12
N ASN A 50 14.87 5.45 11.42
CA ASN A 50 16.07 5.79 12.19
C ASN A 50 16.76 4.57 12.80
N THR A 51 16.15 3.38 12.71
CA THR A 51 16.67 2.14 13.30
C THR A 51 17.56 1.40 12.29
N PRO A 52 18.84 1.15 12.60
CA PRO A 52 19.77 0.51 11.65
C PRO A 52 19.51 -0.99 11.46
N ASN A 53 18.94 -1.66 12.47
CA ASN A 53 18.68 -3.10 12.42
C ASN A 53 17.38 -3.40 11.65
N LEU A 54 17.48 -3.57 10.33
CA LEU A 54 16.34 -3.81 9.45
C LEU A 54 15.60 -5.12 9.74
N LYS A 55 16.28 -6.14 10.27
CA LYS A 55 15.63 -7.40 10.68
C LYS A 55 14.69 -7.15 11.84
N PHE A 56 15.17 -6.45 12.86
CA PHE A 56 14.35 -6.07 14.02
C PHE A 56 13.20 -5.16 13.62
N VAL A 57 13.44 -4.20 12.71
CA VAL A 57 12.36 -3.35 12.17
C VAL A 57 11.29 -4.19 11.48
N LEU A 58 11.66 -5.12 10.59
CA LEU A 58 10.70 -5.97 9.89
C LEU A 58 9.89 -6.82 10.87
N GLU A 59 10.54 -7.46 11.85
CA GLU A 59 9.86 -8.26 12.88
C GLU A 59 8.85 -7.43 13.68
N MET A 60 9.16 -6.17 13.99
CA MET A 60 8.24 -5.26 14.66
C MET A 60 7.08 -4.82 13.76
N LEU A 61 7.34 -4.55 12.48
CA LEU A 61 6.30 -4.21 11.51
C LEU A 61 5.36 -5.40 11.25
N ASP A 62 5.87 -6.64 11.24
CA ASP A 62 5.06 -7.86 11.07
C ASP A 62 4.13 -8.14 12.25
N LYS A 63 4.53 -7.74 13.46
CA LYS A 63 3.71 -7.87 14.67
C LYS A 63 2.69 -6.74 14.84
N TYR A 64 2.83 -5.65 14.10
CA TYR A 64 1.93 -4.50 14.22
C TYR A 64 0.52 -4.89 13.73
N PRO A 65 -0.55 -4.55 14.47
CA PRO A 65 -1.89 -5.05 14.16
C PRO A 65 -2.38 -4.51 12.81
N VAL A 66 -2.66 -5.45 11.89
CA VAL A 66 -3.39 -5.18 10.65
C VAL A 66 -4.86 -5.50 10.88
N GLN A 67 -5.74 -4.59 10.50
CA GLN A 67 -7.20 -4.71 10.58
C GLN A 67 -7.78 -4.77 9.17
N PHE A 68 -9.02 -5.24 9.01
CA PHE A 68 -9.75 -5.25 7.73
C PHE A 68 -9.28 -6.26 6.69
N GLU A 69 -8.98 -7.48 7.11
CA GLU A 69 -8.79 -8.60 6.18
C GLU A 69 -10.08 -9.02 5.45
N ASP A 70 -11.24 -8.59 5.97
CA ASP A 70 -12.55 -8.91 5.40
C ASP A 70 -12.72 -8.29 4.00
N ALA A 71 -13.18 -9.12 3.06
CA ALA A 71 -13.55 -8.72 1.72
C ALA A 71 -14.69 -7.68 1.70
N TYR A 72 -15.45 -7.51 2.80
CA TYR A 72 -16.55 -6.54 2.89
C TYR A 72 -16.17 -5.11 2.49
N LEU A 73 -14.95 -4.67 2.82
CA LEU A 73 -14.50 -3.31 2.51
C LEU A 73 -13.96 -3.19 1.09
N ARG A 74 -13.65 -4.31 0.43
CA ARG A 74 -13.21 -4.33 -0.97
C ARG A 74 -14.44 -4.06 -1.86
N GLY A 75 -14.46 -2.90 -2.50
CA GLY A 75 -15.53 -2.49 -3.42
C GLY A 75 -16.55 -1.49 -2.86
N ARG A 76 -16.38 -1.04 -1.62
CA ARG A 76 -17.16 0.11 -1.10
C ARG A 76 -16.64 1.41 -1.71
N SER A 77 -17.56 2.35 -1.93
CA SER A 77 -17.22 3.71 -2.37
C SER A 77 -16.50 4.45 -1.24
N ILE A 78 -15.40 5.11 -1.58
CA ILE A 78 -14.68 5.98 -0.66
C ILE A 78 -15.15 7.40 -0.92
N ASP A 79 -15.75 8.03 0.08
CA ASP A 79 -16.06 9.44 0.06
C ASP A 79 -14.92 10.23 0.70
N CYS A 80 -14.61 11.41 0.17
CA CYS A 80 -13.55 12.27 0.66
C CYS A 80 -14.08 13.68 0.79
N GLN A 81 -13.99 14.25 1.99
CA GLN A 81 -14.49 15.59 2.27
C GLN A 81 -13.46 16.37 3.10
N TRP A 82 -13.47 17.69 2.96
CA TRP A 82 -12.69 18.56 3.82
C TRP A 82 -13.36 18.70 5.19
N GLU A 83 -12.60 18.50 6.26
CA GLU A 83 -13.11 18.60 7.62
C GLU A 83 -12.11 19.38 8.49
N ALA A 84 -12.63 20.25 9.36
CA ALA A 84 -11.85 20.90 10.41
C ALA A 84 -11.93 20.04 11.67
N MET A 85 -10.80 19.50 12.11
CA MET A 85 -10.73 18.50 13.19
C MET A 85 -9.51 18.76 14.10
N LYS A 86 -9.45 18.17 15.29
CA LYS A 86 -8.22 18.26 16.09
C LYS A 86 -7.10 17.51 15.37
N SER A 87 -5.86 17.95 15.53
CA SER A 87 -4.71 17.32 14.85
C SER A 87 -4.56 15.81 15.14
N THR A 88 -5.02 15.36 16.31
CA THR A 88 -5.01 13.96 16.75
C THR A 88 -6.18 13.12 16.22
N ASP A 89 -7.22 13.75 15.67
CA ASP A 89 -8.43 13.05 15.23
C ASP A 89 -8.15 12.21 13.98
N TYR A 90 -8.84 11.08 13.89
CA TYR A 90 -8.77 10.12 12.78
C TYR A 90 -7.35 9.58 12.49
N MET A 91 -6.46 9.64 13.49
CA MET A 91 -5.17 8.96 13.53
C MET A 91 -5.32 7.65 14.29
N HIS A 92 -5.29 6.54 13.58
CA HIS A 92 -5.52 5.23 14.19
C HIS A 92 -4.21 4.51 14.55
N THR A 93 -4.29 3.56 15.47
CA THR A 93 -3.13 2.76 15.95
C THR A 93 -3.06 1.38 15.30
N PHE A 94 -3.67 1.22 14.13
CA PHE A 94 -3.68 -0.03 13.36
C PHE A 94 -3.32 0.23 11.90
N VAL A 95 -3.00 -0.83 11.18
CA VAL A 95 -2.72 -0.80 9.75
C VAL A 95 -3.89 -1.38 8.97
N ILE A 96 -4.13 -0.86 7.77
CA ILE A 96 -5.12 -1.34 6.81
C ILE A 96 -4.40 -2.09 5.68
N PRO A 97 -4.99 -3.15 5.08
CA PRO A 97 -4.42 -3.85 3.95
C PRO A 97 -3.96 -2.91 2.84
N VAL A 98 -2.92 -3.34 2.12
CA VAL A 98 -2.27 -2.56 1.07
C VAL A 98 -3.23 -2.14 -0.03
N ASP A 99 -4.17 -3.02 -0.42
CA ASP A 99 -5.12 -2.74 -1.50
C ASP A 99 -6.07 -1.60 -1.13
N LEU A 100 -6.67 -1.67 0.06
CA LEU A 100 -7.57 -0.62 0.54
C LEU A 100 -6.82 0.68 0.82
N THR A 101 -5.59 0.60 1.35
CA THR A 101 -4.71 1.77 1.51
C THR A 101 -4.48 2.47 0.16
N ARG A 102 -4.23 1.70 -0.91
CA ARG A 102 -4.04 2.24 -2.26
C ARG A 102 -5.30 2.92 -2.79
N SER A 103 -6.47 2.31 -2.59
CA SER A 103 -7.76 2.91 -2.95
C SER A 103 -8.01 4.22 -2.20
N LEU A 104 -7.76 4.26 -0.89
CA LEU A 104 -7.87 5.48 -0.06
C LEU A 104 -6.92 6.57 -0.54
N GLN A 105 -5.66 6.21 -0.82
CA GLN A 105 -4.67 7.16 -1.31
C GLN A 105 -5.06 7.73 -2.67
N ALA A 106 -5.60 6.90 -3.57
CA ALA A 106 -6.10 7.35 -4.87
C ALA A 106 -7.29 8.29 -4.70
N ALA A 107 -8.28 7.94 -3.88
CA ALA A 107 -9.45 8.77 -3.61
C ALA A 107 -9.07 10.15 -3.05
N ILE A 108 -8.15 10.20 -2.07
CA ILE A 108 -7.64 11.46 -1.52
C ILE A 108 -6.92 12.28 -2.59
N LYS A 109 -6.07 11.66 -3.42
CA LYS A 109 -5.36 12.36 -4.50
C LYS A 109 -6.31 12.94 -5.53
N THR A 110 -7.37 12.22 -5.87
CA THR A 110 -8.44 12.69 -6.75
C THR A 110 -9.21 13.84 -6.12
N ALA A 111 -9.66 13.69 -4.87
CA ALA A 111 -10.36 14.74 -4.14
C ALA A 111 -9.54 16.03 -4.02
N ARG A 112 -8.22 15.94 -3.78
CA ARG A 112 -7.33 17.12 -3.78
C ARG A 112 -7.27 17.86 -5.11
N LYS A 113 -7.51 17.16 -6.24
CA LYS A 113 -7.48 17.75 -7.58
C LYS A 113 -8.83 18.34 -7.96
N GLU A 114 -9.91 17.67 -7.57
CA GLU A 114 -11.27 18.01 -7.99
C GLU A 114 -11.97 18.98 -7.05
N GLN A 115 -11.68 18.92 -5.75
CA GLN A 115 -12.31 19.78 -4.74
C GLN A 115 -11.48 21.04 -4.54
N HIS A 116 -12.15 22.20 -4.55
CA HIS A 116 -11.54 23.44 -4.11
C HIS A 116 -11.23 23.35 -2.61
N ALA A 117 -10.00 23.72 -2.22
CA ALA A 117 -9.66 23.81 -0.81
C ALA A 117 -10.54 24.87 -0.13
N PRO A 118 -11.15 24.59 1.03
CA PRO A 118 -11.89 25.60 1.77
C PRO A 118 -10.98 26.76 2.20
N ASP A 119 -11.61 27.87 2.57
CA ASP A 119 -10.91 29.05 3.08
C ASP A 119 -10.02 28.71 4.29
N GLU A 120 -9.00 29.53 4.47
CA GLU A 120 -8.02 29.33 5.52
C GLU A 120 -8.66 29.37 6.91
N LEU A 121 -8.30 28.40 7.75
CA LEU A 121 -8.86 28.27 9.10
C LEU A 121 -8.49 29.48 9.96
N ASP A 122 -9.44 29.96 10.76
CA ASP A 122 -9.26 31.06 11.71
C ASP A 122 -8.03 30.83 12.61
N ALA A 123 -7.23 31.87 12.83
CA ALA A 123 -6.00 31.82 13.61
C ALA A 123 -6.22 31.31 15.05
N ARG A 124 -7.38 31.57 15.65
CA ARG A 124 -7.78 31.06 16.97
C ARG A 124 -7.98 29.55 16.96
N LEU A 125 -8.61 29.01 15.91
CA LEU A 125 -8.81 27.56 15.76
C LEU A 125 -7.47 26.84 15.54
N LYS A 126 -6.57 27.45 14.76
CA LYS A 126 -5.19 26.93 14.61
C LYS A 126 -4.44 26.88 15.94
N LYS A 127 -4.55 27.93 16.76
CA LYS A 127 -3.97 27.96 18.13
C LYS A 127 -4.55 26.88 19.05
N GLN A 128 -5.79 26.46 18.81
CA GLN A 128 -6.43 25.35 19.54
C GLN A 128 -6.07 23.96 18.97
N GLY A 129 -5.17 23.89 17.98
CA GLY A 129 -4.72 22.62 17.39
C GLY A 129 -5.70 22.02 16.38
N VAL A 130 -6.64 22.82 15.88
CA VAL A 130 -7.55 22.41 14.79
C VAL A 130 -6.84 22.54 13.46
N VAL A 131 -6.98 21.52 12.63
CA VAL A 131 -6.39 21.45 11.29
C VAL A 131 -7.48 21.13 10.28
N LEU A 132 -7.43 21.82 9.14
CA LEU A 132 -8.25 21.53 7.97
C LEU A 132 -7.52 20.48 7.11
N ASP A 133 -8.13 19.32 6.89
CA ASP A 133 -7.57 18.27 6.05
C ASP A 133 -8.68 17.43 5.40
N LEU A 134 -8.33 16.69 4.35
CA LEU A 134 -9.23 15.72 3.75
C LEU A 134 -9.38 14.50 4.65
N VAL A 135 -10.62 14.07 4.79
CA VAL A 135 -11.02 12.88 5.52
C VAL A 135 -11.66 11.91 4.53
N ALA A 136 -11.08 10.71 4.44
CA ALA A 136 -11.62 9.61 3.66
C ALA A 136 -12.53 8.73 4.52
N THR A 137 -13.70 8.40 4.00
CA THR A 137 -14.73 7.59 4.65
C THR A 137 -15.14 6.44 3.73
N VAL A 138 -14.93 5.20 4.16
CA VAL A 138 -15.27 3.99 3.37
C VAL A 138 -16.71 3.54 3.63
N ASP A 139 -17.15 3.67 4.88
CA ASP A 139 -18.52 3.44 5.33
C ASP A 139 -18.82 4.54 6.36
N PRO A 140 -19.87 5.34 6.16
CA PRO A 140 -20.22 6.46 7.04
C PRO A 140 -20.41 6.06 8.51
N LYS A 141 -20.72 4.79 8.78
CA LYS A 141 -20.94 4.27 10.13
C LYS A 141 -19.67 3.72 10.79
N LEU A 142 -18.58 3.60 10.04
CA LEU A 142 -17.40 2.91 10.53
C LEU A 142 -16.26 3.88 10.81
N TRP A 143 -15.54 4.35 9.78
CA TRP A 143 -14.30 5.07 10.00
C TRP A 143 -14.10 6.23 9.06
N LYS A 144 -13.71 7.33 9.70
CA LYS A 144 -13.06 8.48 9.10
C LYS A 144 -11.56 8.33 9.25
N MET A 145 -10.85 8.58 8.16
CA MET A 145 -9.39 8.47 8.08
C MET A 145 -8.84 9.76 7.50
N ARG A 146 -8.04 10.46 8.29
CA ARG A 146 -7.40 11.69 7.83
C ARG A 146 -6.37 11.40 6.74
N SER A 147 -6.18 12.34 5.81
CA SER A 147 -5.24 12.16 4.69
C SER A 147 -3.81 11.86 5.15
N LYS A 148 -3.37 12.50 6.24
CA LYS A 148 -2.08 12.23 6.88
C LYS A 148 -1.98 10.80 7.42
N PHE A 149 -3.05 10.22 7.97
CA PHE A 149 -3.08 8.82 8.40
C PHE A 149 -2.95 7.87 7.21
N VAL A 150 -3.65 8.14 6.10
CA VAL A 150 -3.51 7.36 4.85
C VAL A 150 -2.09 7.48 4.27
N GLY A 151 -1.45 8.64 4.40
CA GLY A 151 -0.05 8.83 4.10
C GLY A 151 0.87 7.94 4.94
N ALA A 152 0.61 7.84 6.26
CA ALA A 152 1.34 6.94 7.14
C ALA A 152 1.12 5.47 6.77
N LEU A 153 -0.11 5.05 6.44
CA LEU A 153 -0.40 3.69 5.95
C LEU A 153 0.40 3.37 4.68
N THR A 154 0.46 4.31 3.74
CA THR A 154 1.28 4.18 2.52
C THR A 154 2.75 4.03 2.88
N GLY A 155 3.24 4.85 3.82
CA GLY A 155 4.60 4.77 4.33
C GLY A 155 4.92 3.42 4.95
N PHE A 156 4.02 2.86 5.76
CA PHE A 156 4.17 1.55 6.38
C PHE A 156 4.38 0.43 5.37
N HIS A 157 3.50 0.32 4.37
CA HIS A 157 3.64 -0.69 3.33
C HIS A 157 4.89 -0.47 2.47
N ALA A 158 5.25 0.78 2.19
CA ALA A 158 6.46 1.11 1.45
C ALA A 158 7.73 0.71 2.22
N VAL A 159 7.80 0.99 3.53
CA VAL A 159 8.94 0.59 4.37
C VAL A 159 9.07 -0.94 4.41
N LYS A 160 7.97 -1.64 4.66
CA LYS A 160 7.95 -3.11 4.67
C LYS A 160 8.44 -3.70 3.35
N THR A 161 7.93 -3.18 2.22
CA THR A 161 8.36 -3.58 0.88
C THR A 161 9.85 -3.34 0.65
N LYS A 162 10.34 -2.16 1.02
CA LYS A 162 11.75 -1.78 0.87
C LYS A 162 12.69 -2.68 1.68
N ILE A 163 12.33 -3.00 2.92
CA ILE A 163 13.12 -3.90 3.76
C ILE A 163 13.16 -5.31 3.15
N ASN A 164 12.03 -5.82 2.67
CA ASN A 164 11.99 -7.12 1.99
C ASN A 164 12.85 -7.14 0.72
N MET A 165 12.78 -6.09 -0.11
CA MET A 165 13.65 -5.95 -1.29
C MET A 165 15.13 -5.95 -0.90
N TRP A 166 15.51 -5.25 0.18
CA TRP A 166 16.88 -5.26 0.68
C TRP A 166 17.33 -6.66 1.10
N PHE A 167 16.48 -7.43 1.79
CA PHE A 167 16.79 -8.81 2.16
C PHE A 167 16.95 -9.72 0.94
N GLU A 168 16.12 -9.54 -0.09
CA GLU A 168 16.25 -10.28 -1.35
C GLU A 168 17.56 -9.93 -2.08
N ASP A 169 17.91 -8.64 -2.15
CA ASP A 169 19.16 -8.18 -2.75
C ASP A 169 20.39 -8.66 -1.97
N ARG A 170 20.34 -8.68 -0.63
CA ARG A 170 21.40 -9.26 0.20
C ARG A 170 21.59 -10.74 -0.05
N LYS A 171 20.50 -11.53 -0.10
CA LYS A 171 20.56 -12.96 -0.43
C LYS A 171 21.14 -13.20 -1.81
N TRP A 172 20.79 -12.36 -2.78
CA TRP A 172 21.34 -12.42 -4.14
C TRP A 172 22.85 -12.12 -4.15
N LEU A 173 23.31 -11.10 -3.43
CA LEU A 173 24.75 -10.78 -3.32
C LEU A 173 25.55 -11.89 -2.61
N GLU A 174 24.99 -12.46 -1.55
CA GLU A 174 25.63 -13.48 -0.72
C GLU A 174 25.57 -14.89 -1.35
N GLN A 175 24.88 -15.06 -2.48
CA GLN A 175 24.79 -16.34 -3.16
C GLN A 175 26.16 -16.78 -3.69
N ASP A 176 26.39 -18.10 -3.68
CA ASP A 176 27.59 -18.68 -4.26
C ASP A 176 27.52 -18.58 -5.80
N TRP A 177 28.08 -17.50 -6.32
CA TRP A 177 28.16 -17.19 -7.75
C TRP A 177 28.90 -18.25 -8.57
N ARG A 178 29.70 -19.12 -7.93
CA ARG A 178 30.41 -20.21 -8.62
C ARG A 178 29.51 -21.38 -8.97
N LYS A 179 28.33 -21.49 -8.35
CA LYS A 179 27.37 -22.59 -8.53
C LYS A 179 26.24 -22.27 -9.50
N ILE A 180 26.15 -21.04 -9.99
CA ILE A 180 25.16 -20.64 -10.99
C ILE A 180 25.72 -21.06 -12.35
N SER A 181 25.21 -22.17 -12.92
CA SER A 181 25.61 -22.61 -14.25
C SER A 181 25.31 -21.53 -15.28
N SER A 182 26.34 -21.08 -15.98
CA SER A 182 26.29 -20.09 -17.04
C SER A 182 25.66 -20.67 -18.30
N ASP A 183 24.35 -20.53 -18.45
CA ASP A 183 23.81 -20.40 -19.81
C ASP A 183 24.20 -19.00 -20.30
N SER A 184 25.33 -18.95 -20.99
CA SER A 184 26.04 -17.82 -21.63
C SER A 184 27.33 -17.36 -20.93
N SER A 185 28.42 -17.73 -21.63
CA SER A 185 29.82 -17.34 -21.58
C SER A 185 30.18 -15.96 -21.01
N GLY A 186 31.15 -15.95 -20.09
CA GLY A 186 31.97 -14.79 -19.75
C GLY A 186 32.26 -14.64 -18.25
N GLU A 187 33.09 -15.50 -17.69
CA GLU A 187 33.56 -15.39 -16.30
C GLU A 187 34.15 -14.01 -15.97
N ARG A 188 33.78 -13.45 -14.82
CA ARG A 188 34.70 -12.62 -14.03
C ARG A 188 34.33 -12.68 -12.54
N SER A 189 35.34 -12.99 -11.72
CA SER A 189 35.30 -13.06 -10.27
C SER A 189 35.12 -11.66 -9.66
N TYR A 190 34.01 -11.44 -8.93
CA TYR A 190 33.80 -10.23 -8.15
C TYR A 190 34.57 -10.33 -6.83
N SER A 191 35.42 -9.35 -6.53
CA SER A 191 36.17 -9.31 -5.27
C SER A 191 35.24 -8.96 -4.10
N GLN A 192 35.38 -9.70 -2.99
CA GLN A 192 34.58 -9.54 -1.75
C GLN A 192 34.52 -8.10 -1.23
N VAL A 193 35.59 -7.32 -1.48
CA VAL A 193 35.74 -5.91 -1.09
C VAL A 193 34.77 -4.99 -1.86
N TYR A 194 34.51 -5.28 -3.14
CA TYR A 194 33.56 -4.53 -3.96
C TYR A 194 32.11 -4.77 -3.50
N ILE A 195 31.80 -6.00 -3.09
CA ILE A 195 30.50 -6.38 -2.52
C ILE A 195 30.24 -5.64 -1.19
N GLN A 196 31.28 -5.48 -0.37
CA GLN A 196 31.17 -4.79 0.93
C GLN A 196 30.93 -3.27 0.78
N GLN A 197 31.67 -2.59 -0.11
CA GLN A 197 31.46 -1.15 -0.37
C GLN A 197 30.09 -0.86 -1.00
N ILE A 198 29.63 -1.75 -1.88
CA ILE A 198 28.28 -1.69 -2.45
C ILE A 198 27.22 -1.81 -1.35
N THR A 199 27.41 -2.71 -0.37
CA THR A 199 26.39 -2.99 0.66
C THR A 199 26.21 -1.88 1.69
N ASP A 200 27.25 -1.13 2.02
CA ASP A 200 27.16 0.02 2.93
C ASP A 200 26.47 1.23 2.28
N GLY A 201 26.76 1.52 1.00
CA GLY A 201 26.03 2.53 0.23
C GLY A 201 24.57 2.15 -0.04
N PHE A 202 24.27 0.86 0.00
CA PHE A 202 22.96 0.31 -0.30
C PHE A 202 21.89 0.62 0.74
N ARG A 203 22.25 0.58 2.03
CA ARG A 203 21.33 0.88 3.14
C ARG A 203 20.79 2.30 3.05
N ASP A 204 21.64 3.26 2.72
CA ASP A 204 21.26 4.66 2.54
C ASP A 204 20.32 4.86 1.35
N ALA A 205 20.56 4.12 0.26
CA ALA A 205 19.70 4.16 -0.91
C ALA A 205 18.29 3.58 -0.66
N VAL A 206 18.12 2.61 0.26
CA VAL A 206 16.80 2.04 0.64
C VAL A 206 15.86 3.17 1.06
N TRP A 207 16.39 4.10 1.84
CA TRP A 207 15.63 5.21 2.40
C TRP A 207 15.49 6.38 1.44
N LYS A 208 16.50 6.67 0.61
CA LYS A 208 16.53 7.78 -0.37
C LYS A 208 15.65 7.58 -1.62
N GLY A 209 15.06 6.39 -1.82
CA GLY A 209 13.88 6.24 -2.68
C GLY A 209 14.13 5.88 -4.15
N ASP A 210 15.33 5.45 -4.50
CA ASP A 210 15.68 5.09 -5.89
C ASP A 210 16.11 3.62 -6.01
N TYR A 211 15.17 2.71 -5.73
CA TYR A 211 15.47 1.27 -5.69
C TYR A 211 15.00 0.55 -6.95
N GLN A 212 15.91 0.45 -7.90
CA GLN A 212 15.92 -0.55 -8.98
C GLN A 212 17.31 -1.20 -9.07
N PHE A 213 17.99 -1.42 -7.94
CA PHE A 213 19.39 -1.85 -7.94
C PHE A 213 19.65 -3.17 -8.63
N ARG A 214 18.85 -4.22 -8.37
CA ARG A 214 18.97 -5.48 -9.12
C ARG A 214 18.82 -5.27 -10.63
N LYS A 215 17.96 -4.33 -11.06
CA LYS A 215 17.85 -3.95 -12.48
C LYS A 215 19.04 -3.10 -12.94
N HIS A 216 19.51 -2.17 -12.13
CA HIS A 216 20.60 -1.24 -12.45
C HIS A 216 21.95 -1.96 -12.52
N CYS A 217 22.25 -2.82 -11.55
CA CYS A 217 23.38 -3.75 -11.55
C CYS A 217 23.24 -4.80 -12.64
N GLY A 218 22.06 -5.39 -12.84
CA GLY A 218 21.81 -6.27 -13.99
C GLY A 218 22.14 -5.59 -15.32
N TRP A 219 21.72 -4.34 -15.52
CA TRP A 219 22.01 -3.54 -16.70
C TRP A 219 23.49 -3.16 -16.86
N THR A 220 24.17 -2.74 -15.80
CA THR A 220 25.59 -2.37 -15.85
C THR A 220 26.47 -3.59 -16.07
N LEU A 221 26.12 -4.74 -15.49
CA LEU A 221 26.79 -6.02 -15.76
C LEU A 221 26.62 -6.47 -17.21
N SER A 222 25.43 -6.32 -17.82
CA SER A 222 25.23 -6.59 -19.25
C SER A 222 26.01 -5.66 -20.19
N ARG A 223 26.36 -4.46 -19.73
CA ARG A 223 27.08 -3.45 -20.54
C ARG A 223 28.60 -3.55 -20.43
N LEU A 224 29.10 -4.10 -19.32
CA LEU A 224 30.52 -4.42 -19.10
C LEU A 224 30.94 -5.77 -19.72
N ALA A 225 29.96 -6.57 -20.16
CA ALA A 225 30.14 -7.84 -20.85
C ALA A 225 30.17 -7.73 -22.39
N LYS A 226 30.20 -6.50 -22.94
CA LYS A 226 30.54 -6.21 -24.35
C LYS A 226 31.93 -5.61 -24.42
#